data_AF-A0AA96MCS3-F1
#
_entry.id   AF-A0AA96MCS3-F1
#
_cell.length_a   1.000
_cell.length_b   1.000
_cell.length_c   1.000
_cell.angle_alpha   90.00
_cell.angle_beta   90.00
_cell.angle_gamma   90.00
#
_symmetry.space_group_name_H-M   'P 1'
#
loop_
_entity.id
_entity.type
_entity.pdbx_description
1 polymer ?
#
loop_
_entity_poly.entity_id
_entity_poly.type
_entity_poly.pdbx_seq_one_letter_code
_entity_poly.pdbx_strand_id
1 'polypeptide(L)'
;MTDTKSKVKLSQWDALLVESLRSLGWSDEELLRRVASGELPADESEYQFDYGQLAVLAGEQPELFKQAVTEGYQIKYNTIRGIRSWIAVAFGLEPKLELEEGQEAVEAELSESQLNRLADVLSFGWQINGEAPAGGAAGTYRIEPVQR
;
A
#
# COMPACT_ATOMS: atom_id res chain seq x y z
N MET A 1 15.08 17.74 -13.61
CA MET A 1 14.32 18.41 -12.53
C MET A 1 12.95 17.78 -12.48
N THR A 2 12.80 16.72 -11.70
CA THR A 2 11.50 16.23 -11.25
C THR A 2 11.40 16.69 -9.81
N ASP A 3 10.52 17.66 -9.58
CA ASP A 3 10.19 18.14 -8.25
C ASP A 3 9.44 16.99 -7.56
N THR A 4 10.17 16.15 -6.82
CA THR A 4 9.57 15.09 -6.03
C THR A 4 8.84 15.78 -4.88
N LYS A 5 7.60 16.21 -5.11
CA LYS A 5 6.67 16.55 -4.03
C LYS A 5 6.74 15.40 -3.05
N SER A 6 7.28 15.66 -1.86
CA SER A 6 7.36 14.63 -0.82
C SER A 6 5.94 14.17 -0.52
N LYS A 7 5.61 12.92 -0.86
CA LYS A 7 4.30 12.33 -0.56
C LYS A 7 4.01 12.46 0.94
N VAL A 8 2.74 12.65 1.27
CA VAL A 8 2.28 12.55 2.65
C VAL A 8 2.54 11.15 3.19
N LYS A 9 2.68 11.04 4.52
CA LYS A 9 3.04 9.77 5.15
C LYS A 9 1.88 9.17 5.92
N LEU A 10 1.53 7.92 5.60
CA LEU A 10 0.55 7.13 6.33
C LEU A 10 1.22 6.11 7.25
N SER A 11 0.55 5.73 8.34
CA SER A 11 0.94 4.49 9.03
C SER A 11 0.70 3.30 8.10
N GLN A 12 1.36 2.17 8.35
CA GLN A 12 1.13 0.96 7.55
C GLN A 12 -0.32 0.47 7.68
N TRP A 13 -0.95 0.70 8.84
CA TRP A 13 -2.35 0.35 9.06
C TRP A 13 -3.30 1.25 8.27
N ASP A 14 -3.13 2.57 8.33
CA ASP A 14 -3.96 3.51 7.55
C ASP A 14 -3.85 3.23 6.05
N ALA A 15 -2.64 2.89 5.57
CA ALA A 15 -2.44 2.50 4.18
C ALA A 15 -3.27 1.26 3.80
N LEU A 16 -3.30 0.22 4.65
CA LEU A 16 -4.14 -0.97 4.43
C LEU A 16 -5.63 -0.64 4.40
N LEU A 17 -6.10 0.23 5.31
CA LEU A 17 -7.49 0.68 5.32
C LEU A 17 -7.84 1.44 4.04
N VAL A 18 -6.97 2.34 3.57
CA VAL A 18 -7.19 3.06 2.30
C VAL A 18 -7.24 2.09 1.13
N GLU A 19 -6.29 1.16 1.03
CA GLU A 19 -6.24 0.23 -0.10
C GLU A 19 -7.40 -0.77 -0.13
N SER A 20 -7.84 -1.24 1.04
CA SER A 20 -9.01 -2.12 1.11
C SER A 20 -10.28 -1.39 0.67
N LEU A 21 -10.49 -0.11 1.03
CA LEU A 21 -11.60 0.67 0.48
C LEU A 21 -11.44 0.94 -1.02
N ARG A 22 -10.21 1.19 -1.52
CA ARG A 22 -9.94 1.35 -2.95
C ARG A 22 -10.27 0.09 -3.75
N SER A 23 -10.09 -1.09 -3.16
CA SER A 23 -10.42 -2.37 -3.80
C SER A 23 -11.91 -2.52 -4.15
N LEU A 24 -12.78 -1.70 -3.54
CA LEU A 24 -14.21 -1.64 -3.84
C LEU A 24 -14.52 -0.86 -5.14
N GLY A 25 -13.50 -0.31 -5.81
CA GLY A 25 -13.64 0.37 -7.10
C GLY A 25 -14.21 1.78 -7.04
N TRP A 26 -14.17 2.43 -5.87
CA TRP A 26 -14.60 3.83 -5.73
C TRP A 26 -13.59 4.79 -6.36
N SER A 27 -14.09 5.92 -6.88
CA SER A 27 -13.23 7.04 -7.24
C SER A 27 -12.65 7.69 -5.97
N ASP A 28 -11.60 8.49 -6.15
CA ASP A 28 -10.99 9.23 -5.06
C ASP A 28 -11.99 10.19 -4.39
N GLU A 29 -12.84 10.87 -5.17
CA GLU A 29 -13.87 11.76 -4.62
C GLU A 29 -14.91 10.99 -3.79
N GLU A 30 -15.31 9.80 -4.26
CA GLU A 30 -16.28 8.98 -3.57
C GLU A 30 -15.71 8.40 -2.26
N LEU A 31 -14.45 7.95 -2.28
CA LEU A 31 -13.75 7.49 -1.08
C LEU A 31 -13.69 8.61 -0.04
N LEU A 32 -13.27 9.82 -0.44
CA LEU A 32 -13.21 10.97 0.45
C LEU A 32 -14.59 11.32 1.02
N ARG A 33 -15.64 11.35 0.19
CA ARG A 33 -17.01 11.64 0.61
C ARG A 33 -17.53 10.61 1.61
N ARG A 34 -17.36 9.32 1.33
CA ARG A 34 -17.82 8.23 2.22
C ARG A 34 -17.12 8.23 3.56
N VAL A 35 -15.80 8.42 3.56
CA VAL A 35 -15.03 8.52 4.82
C VAL A 35 -15.47 9.73 5.64
N ALA A 36 -15.66 10.89 5.01
CA ALA A 36 -16.11 12.10 5.71
C ALA A 36 -17.55 11.99 6.25
N SER A 37 -18.43 11.24 5.58
CA SER A 37 -19.83 11.04 6.00
C SER A 37 -20.03 9.83 6.91
N GLY A 38 -19.00 9.00 7.12
CA GLY A 38 -19.10 7.74 7.86
C GLY A 38 -19.90 6.65 7.13
N GLU A 39 -20.18 6.81 5.84
CA GLU A 39 -20.87 5.84 4.99
C GLU A 39 -19.93 4.69 4.58
N LEU A 40 -19.43 3.98 5.58
CA LEU A 40 -18.41 2.95 5.44
C LEU A 40 -19.03 1.55 5.57
N PRO A 41 -18.61 0.58 4.73
CA PRO A 41 -19.11 -0.78 4.80
C PRO A 41 -18.57 -1.48 6.05
N ALA A 42 -19.18 -2.60 6.41
CA ALA A 42 -18.50 -3.57 7.25
C ALA A 42 -17.43 -4.27 6.41
N ASP A 43 -16.26 -4.55 7.00
CA ASP A 43 -15.29 -5.43 6.35
C ASP A 43 -15.67 -6.89 6.57
N GLU A 44 -15.78 -7.64 5.48
CA GLU A 44 -16.05 -9.08 5.48
C GLU A 44 -14.78 -9.89 5.19
N SER A 45 -13.63 -9.23 5.02
CA SER A 45 -12.35 -9.89 4.81
C SER A 45 -11.80 -10.54 6.08
N GLU A 46 -10.76 -11.38 5.92
CA GLU A 46 -10.04 -11.97 7.06
C GLU A 46 -9.37 -10.95 7.98
N TYR A 47 -9.16 -9.72 7.49
CA TYR A 47 -8.48 -8.65 8.21
C TYR A 47 -9.38 -7.93 9.21
N GLN A 48 -10.71 -8.01 9.05
CA GLN A 48 -11.71 -7.37 9.91
C GLN A 48 -11.41 -5.88 10.14
N PHE A 49 -11.15 -5.16 9.06
CA PHE A 49 -10.79 -3.75 9.08
C PHE A 49 -11.90 -2.90 9.71
N ASP A 50 -11.52 -2.07 10.68
CA ASP A 50 -12.36 -1.01 11.21
C ASP A 50 -12.10 0.30 10.44
N TYR A 51 -12.92 0.53 9.41
CA TYR A 51 -12.82 1.73 8.58
C TYR A 51 -13.16 3.03 9.33
N GLY A 52 -13.80 2.97 10.50
CA GLY A 52 -14.06 4.14 11.32
C GLY A 52 -12.78 4.90 11.68
N GLN A 53 -11.65 4.21 11.72
CA GLN A 53 -10.33 4.82 11.92
C GLN A 53 -9.95 5.81 10.81
N LEU A 54 -10.37 5.58 9.56
CA LEU A 54 -10.14 6.55 8.49
C LEU A 54 -11.02 7.80 8.65
N ALA A 55 -12.23 7.66 9.20
CA ALA A 55 -13.07 8.83 9.51
C ALA A 55 -12.42 9.68 10.61
N VAL A 56 -11.81 9.05 11.61
CA VAL A 56 -11.00 9.75 12.64
C VAL A 56 -9.81 10.45 11.99
N LEU A 57 -9.02 9.75 11.17
CA LEU A 57 -7.87 10.34 10.47
C LEU A 57 -8.27 11.53 9.59
N ALA A 58 -9.36 11.40 8.82
CA ALA A 58 -9.88 12.46 7.97
C ALA A 58 -10.40 13.66 8.77
N GLY A 59 -10.96 13.44 9.96
CA GLY A 59 -11.40 14.50 10.86
C GLY A 59 -10.24 15.25 11.53
N GLU A 60 -9.21 14.53 11.99
CA GLU A 60 -8.05 15.11 12.67
C GLU A 60 -7.04 15.74 11.71
N GLN A 61 -6.84 15.13 10.53
CA GLN A 61 -5.83 15.51 9.55
C GLN A 61 -6.39 15.52 8.11
N PRO A 62 -7.38 16.39 7.82
CA PRO A 62 -8.14 16.37 6.55
C PRO A 62 -7.27 16.55 5.31
N GLU A 63 -6.31 17.48 5.34
CA GLU A 63 -5.43 17.73 4.18
C GLU A 63 -4.46 16.58 3.93
N LEU A 64 -3.98 15.92 4.99
CA LEU A 64 -3.13 14.73 4.86
C LEU A 64 -3.92 13.58 4.25
N PHE A 65 -5.13 13.31 4.74
CA PHE A 65 -5.96 12.23 4.21
C PHE A 65 -6.33 12.49 2.76
N LYS A 66 -6.75 13.72 2.43
CA LYS A 66 -7.06 14.15 1.07
C LYS A 66 -5.88 13.92 0.12
N GLN A 67 -4.69 14.41 0.47
CA GLN A 67 -3.49 14.22 -0.34
C GLN A 67 -3.11 12.75 -0.48
N ALA A 68 -3.22 11.96 0.58
CA ALA A 68 -2.92 10.53 0.54
C ALA A 68 -3.82 9.79 -0.47
N VAL A 69 -5.09 10.17 -0.53
CA VAL A 69 -6.03 9.63 -1.52
C VAL A 69 -5.68 10.16 -2.91
N THR A 70 -5.66 11.47 -3.15
CA THR A 70 -5.62 12.02 -4.52
C THR A 70 -4.23 12.09 -5.15
N GLU A 71 -3.18 12.23 -4.36
CA GLU A 71 -1.79 12.40 -4.82
C GLU A 71 -0.90 11.19 -4.45
N GLY A 72 -1.45 10.22 -3.71
CA GLY A 72 -0.74 9.07 -3.19
C GLY A 72 0.01 9.36 -1.88
N TYR A 73 0.60 8.31 -1.31
CA TYR A 73 1.26 8.36 -0.01
C TYR A 73 2.54 7.52 0.00
N GLN A 74 3.38 7.74 1.03
CA GLN A 74 4.45 6.84 1.43
C GLN A 74 4.14 6.26 2.81
N ILE A 75 4.44 4.99 3.05
CA ILE A 75 4.29 4.38 4.36
C ILE A 75 5.44 4.84 5.27
N LYS A 76 5.13 5.25 6.51
CA LYS A 76 6.12 5.72 7.50
C LYS A 76 7.16 4.65 7.83
N TYR A 77 6.68 3.47 8.15
CA TYR A 77 7.47 2.30 8.52
C TYR A 77 6.78 1.05 8.01
N ASN A 78 7.51 0.19 7.32
CA ASN A 78 7.01 -1.11 6.93
C ASN A 78 7.60 -2.22 7.80
N THR A 79 6.77 -3.19 8.14
CA THR A 79 7.21 -4.55 8.49
C THR A 79 7.13 -5.45 7.26
N ILE A 80 7.91 -6.54 7.25
CA ILE A 80 7.87 -7.52 6.16
C ILE A 80 6.46 -8.11 5.97
N ARG A 81 5.79 -8.49 7.07
CA ARG A 81 4.43 -9.02 7.04
C ARG A 81 3.43 -7.97 6.55
N GLY A 82 3.61 -6.72 6.92
CA GLY A 82 2.74 -5.65 6.43
C GLY A 82 2.97 -5.31 4.96
N ILE A 83 4.17 -5.52 4.39
CA ILE A 83 4.39 -5.41 2.93
C ILE A 83 3.61 -6.51 2.22
N ARG A 84 3.74 -7.75 2.70
CA ARG A 84 2.94 -8.88 2.21
C ARG A 84 1.44 -8.57 2.24
N SER A 85 0.93 -8.11 3.37
CA SER A 85 -0.48 -7.75 3.50
C SER A 85 -0.88 -6.58 2.59
N TRP A 86 -0.02 -5.58 2.43
CA TRP A 86 -0.31 -4.44 1.55
C TRP A 86 -0.43 -4.87 0.10
N ILE A 87 0.49 -5.71 -0.39
CA ILE A 87 0.43 -6.28 -1.75
C ILE A 87 -0.86 -7.09 -1.92
N ALA A 88 -1.21 -7.92 -0.92
CA ALA A 88 -2.42 -8.73 -0.97
C ALA A 88 -3.69 -7.88 -1.06
N VAL A 89 -3.80 -6.83 -0.23
CA VAL A 89 -4.97 -5.95 -0.18
C VAL A 89 -5.04 -5.04 -1.41
N ALA A 90 -3.94 -4.39 -1.78
CA ALA A 90 -3.93 -3.38 -2.84
C ALA A 90 -4.05 -3.99 -4.24
N PHE A 91 -3.53 -5.22 -4.44
CA PHE A 91 -3.47 -5.86 -5.75
C PHE A 91 -4.28 -7.16 -5.85
N GLY A 92 -4.83 -7.68 -4.76
CA GLY A 92 -5.54 -8.96 -4.76
C GLY A 92 -4.64 -10.16 -5.05
N LEU A 93 -3.37 -10.10 -4.63
CA LEU A 93 -2.36 -11.14 -4.89
C LEU A 93 -2.03 -11.95 -3.63
N GLU A 94 -1.43 -13.12 -3.81
CA GLU A 94 -0.93 -13.95 -2.70
C GLU A 94 0.60 -14.01 -2.69
N PRO A 95 1.27 -12.95 -2.19
CA PRO A 95 2.72 -12.94 -2.11
C PRO A 95 3.24 -13.95 -1.09
N LYS A 96 4.36 -14.60 -1.44
CA LYS A 96 5.07 -15.52 -0.56
C LYS A 96 5.91 -14.75 0.45
N LEU A 97 6.02 -15.30 1.66
CA LEU A 97 6.75 -14.69 2.76
C LEU A 97 7.85 -15.63 3.21
N GLU A 98 9.10 -15.19 3.08
CA GLU A 98 10.30 -15.82 3.60
C GLU A 98 10.66 -15.19 4.94
N LEU A 99 10.91 -16.01 5.97
CA LEU A 99 11.20 -15.56 7.33
C LEU A 99 12.46 -16.21 7.91
N GLU A 100 13.21 -16.93 7.09
CA GLU A 100 14.54 -17.39 7.47
C GLU A 100 15.43 -16.19 7.82
N GLU A 101 16.14 -16.28 8.94
CA GLU A 101 16.98 -15.20 9.47
C GLU A 101 18.06 -14.82 8.44
N GLY A 102 18.12 -13.54 8.08
CA GLY A 102 19.04 -13.02 7.07
C GLY A 102 18.62 -13.27 5.62
N GLN A 103 17.46 -13.88 5.39
CA GLN A 103 16.84 -14.10 4.07
C GLN A 103 15.39 -13.60 4.04
N GLU A 104 14.99 -12.73 4.97
CA GLU A 104 13.61 -12.25 5.08
C GLU A 104 13.21 -11.47 3.84
N ALA A 105 12.18 -11.95 3.14
CA ALA A 105 11.64 -11.24 1.99
C ALA A 105 10.17 -11.54 1.71
N VAL A 106 9.56 -10.67 0.91
CA VAL A 106 8.27 -10.90 0.27
C VAL A 106 8.51 -11.12 -1.22
N GLU A 107 8.00 -12.22 -1.77
CA GLU A 107 8.08 -12.51 -3.21
C GLU A 107 6.69 -12.39 -3.84
N ALA A 108 6.59 -11.63 -4.92
CA ALA A 108 5.33 -11.39 -5.63
C ALA A 108 5.53 -11.31 -7.14
N GLU A 109 4.56 -11.79 -7.91
CA GLU A 109 4.48 -11.54 -9.35
C GLU A 109 3.77 -10.19 -9.58
N LEU A 110 4.48 -9.22 -10.15
CA LEU A 110 3.97 -7.85 -10.33
C LEU A 110 4.07 -7.44 -11.80
N SER A 111 3.02 -6.82 -12.31
CA SER A 111 3.11 -6.00 -13.52
C SER A 111 3.96 -4.74 -13.27
N GLU A 112 4.42 -4.09 -14.33
CA GLU A 112 5.21 -2.85 -14.23
C GLU A 112 4.48 -1.75 -13.43
N SER A 113 3.18 -1.59 -13.63
CA SER A 113 2.39 -0.58 -12.90
C SER A 113 2.26 -0.92 -11.40
N GLN A 114 2.12 -2.20 -11.06
CA GLN A 114 2.09 -2.66 -9.66
C GLN A 114 3.45 -2.50 -8.99
N LEU A 115 4.55 -2.82 -9.71
CA LEU A 115 5.91 -2.60 -9.23
C LEU A 115 6.15 -1.12 -8.92
N ASN A 116 5.82 -0.24 -9.86
CA ASN A 116 5.98 1.21 -9.68
C ASN A 116 5.15 1.70 -8.50
N ARG A 117 3.89 1.25 -8.38
CA ARG A 117 3.01 1.62 -7.26
C ARG A 117 3.51 1.10 -5.92
N LEU A 118 4.09 -0.10 -5.87
CA LEU A 118 4.71 -0.65 -4.66
C LEU A 118 5.95 0.14 -4.25
N ALA A 119 6.87 0.40 -5.19
CA ALA A 119 8.07 1.21 -4.94
C ALA A 119 7.70 2.60 -4.38
N ASP A 120 6.62 3.17 -4.90
CA ASP A 120 6.09 4.48 -4.54
C ASP A 120 5.56 4.59 -3.11
N VAL A 121 5.11 3.48 -2.50
CA VAL A 121 4.55 3.46 -1.14
C VAL A 121 5.54 2.95 -0.09
N LEU A 122 6.60 2.25 -0.49
CA LEU A 122 7.57 1.68 0.44
C LEU A 122 8.32 2.77 1.22
N SER A 123 8.57 2.46 2.49
CA SER A 123 9.50 3.22 3.34
C SER A 123 10.95 3.00 2.87
N PHE A 124 11.84 3.95 3.14
CA PHE A 124 13.22 3.99 2.63
C PHE A 124 14.13 2.79 3.01
N GLY A 125 13.72 1.91 3.92
CA GLY A 125 14.51 0.77 4.38
C GLY A 125 14.39 -0.50 3.54
N TRP A 126 13.70 -0.44 2.40
CA TRP A 126 13.35 -1.59 1.58
C TRP A 126 13.84 -1.42 0.15
N GLN A 127 14.23 -2.53 -0.46
CA GLN A 127 14.60 -2.62 -1.87
C GLN A 127 13.73 -3.66 -2.57
N ILE A 128 13.54 -3.47 -3.87
CA ILE A 128 12.84 -4.43 -4.73
C ILE A 128 13.85 -4.93 -5.76
N ASN A 129 14.12 -6.23 -5.74
CA ASN A 129 15.04 -6.92 -6.64
C ASN A 129 14.25 -7.85 -7.56
N GLY A 130 14.65 -7.94 -8.83
CA GLY A 130 13.98 -8.79 -9.82
C GLY A 130 14.12 -8.22 -11.24
N GLU A 131 13.71 -9.00 -12.23
CA GLU A 131 13.76 -8.60 -13.63
C GLU A 131 12.38 -8.67 -14.27
N ALA A 132 12.06 -7.65 -15.06
CA ALA A 132 10.87 -7.67 -15.89
C ALA A 132 11.06 -8.71 -17.01
N PRO A 133 10.13 -9.66 -17.19
CA PRO A 133 10.23 -10.63 -18.26
C PRO A 133 10.07 -9.94 -19.63
N ALA A 134 10.69 -10.52 -20.65
CA ALA A 134 10.55 -10.05 -22.01
C ALA A 134 9.06 -10.07 -22.45
N GLY A 135 8.61 -8.98 -23.08
CA GLY A 135 7.26 -8.91 -23.67
C GLY A 135 6.15 -8.36 -22.77
N GLY A 136 6.47 -7.74 -21.63
CA GLY A 136 5.50 -6.98 -20.81
C GLY A 136 4.62 -7.84 -19.89
N ALA A 137 5.00 -9.11 -19.66
CA ALA A 137 4.36 -9.95 -18.65
C ALA A 137 4.73 -9.51 -17.22
N ALA A 138 3.99 -10.00 -16.22
CA ALA A 138 4.32 -9.79 -14.81
C ALA A 138 5.64 -10.50 -14.47
N GLY A 139 6.54 -9.80 -13.78
CA GLY A 139 7.82 -10.34 -13.32
C GLY A 139 7.77 -10.77 -11.86
N THR A 140 8.64 -11.72 -11.48
CA THR A 140 8.82 -12.10 -10.08
C THR A 140 9.78 -11.12 -9.41
N TYR A 141 9.29 -10.46 -8.36
CA TYR A 141 10.06 -9.49 -7.59
C TYR A 141 10.17 -9.91 -6.13
N ARG A 142 11.33 -9.66 -5.56
CA ARG A 142 11.69 -9.90 -4.17
C ARG A 142 11.86 -8.57 -3.45
N ILE A 143 11.07 -8.36 -2.39
CA ILE A 143 11.09 -7.18 -1.55
C ILE A 143 11.75 -7.53 -0.23
N GLU A 144 12.86 -6.90 0.08
CA GLU A 144 13.70 -7.23 1.24
C GLU A 144 14.32 -5.98 1.88
N PRO A 145 14.78 -6.06 3.14
CA PRO A 145 15.49 -4.95 3.76
C PRO A 145 16.75 -4.58 2.96
N VAL A 146 17.07 -3.30 2.93
CA VAL A 146 18.36 -2.85 2.39
C VAL A 146 19.48 -3.38 3.29
N GLN A 147 20.37 -4.21 2.73
CA GLN A 147 21.57 -4.66 3.44
C GLN A 147 22.55 -3.50 3.57
N ARG A 148 23.10 -3.30 4.78
CA ARG A 148 24.10 -2.27 5.09
C ARG A 148 25.50 -2.84 5.10
#